data_AF-A0A932XT94-F1
#
_entry.id   AF-A0A932XT94-F1
#
_cell.length_a   1.000
_cell.length_b   1.000
_cell.length_c   1.000
_cell.angle_alpha   90.00
_cell.angle_beta   90.00
_cell.angle_gamma   90.00
#
_symmetry.space_group_name_H-M   'P 1'
#
loop_
_entity.id
_entity.type
_entity.pdbx_description
1 polymer ?
#
loop_
_entity_poly.entity_id
_entity_poly.type
_entity_poly.pdbx_seq_one_letter_code
_entity_poly.pdbx_strand_id
1 'polypeptide(L)' 'MIRAGDLNKLWRRRRTSKHPVKLTALAYLREALLNEVYEECAFAIEVAKEFGAEDFEVQNLLEDPRRMPE' A
#
# COMPACT_ATOMS: atom_id res chain seq x y z
N MET A 1 2.65 30.78 8.88
CA MET A 1 2.12 30.99 7.51
C MET A 1 2.42 29.73 6.69
N ILE A 2 1.40 28.96 6.30
CA ILE A 2 1.58 27.76 5.46
C ILE A 2 1.77 28.22 4.01
N ARG A 3 2.81 27.74 3.34
CA ARG A 3 3.11 28.13 1.94
C ARG A 3 2.12 27.43 1.00
N ALA A 4 1.75 28.07 -0.11
CA ALA A 4 0.82 27.51 -1.10
C ALA A 4 1.27 26.14 -1.67
N GLY A 5 2.58 25.87 -1.69
CA GLY A 5 3.14 24.57 -2.06
C GLY A 5 2.82 23.44 -1.08
N ASP A 6 2.69 23.74 0.22
CA ASP A 6 2.38 22.74 1.26
C ASP A 6 0.93 22.29 1.16
N LEU A 7 0.00 23.21 0.84
CA LEU A 7 -1.39 22.86 0.58
C LEU A 7 -1.50 21.89 -0.60
N ASN A 8 -0.85 22.18 -1.73
CA ASN A 8 -0.89 21.30 -2.91
C ASN A 8 -0.35 19.88 -2.60
N LYS A 9 0.68 19.80 -1.75
CA LYS A 9 1.25 18.54 -1.29
C LYS A 9 0.27 17.75 -0.41
N LEU A 10 -0.44 18.44 0.49
CA LEU A 10 -1.49 17.86 1.35
C LEU A 10 -2.69 17.35 0.54
N TRP A 11 -3.15 18.10 -0.47
CA TRP A 11 -4.24 17.69 -1.35
C TRP A 11 -3.86 16.48 -2.22
N ARG A 12 -2.63 16.41 -2.72
CA ARG A 12 -2.11 15.23 -3.42
C ARG A 12 -2.05 14.01 -2.51
N ARG A 13 -1.49 14.14 -1.30
CA ARG A 13 -1.45 13.05 -0.30
C ARG A 13 -2.84 12.51 0.05
N ARG A 14 -3.84 13.40 0.19
CA ARG A 14 -5.22 13.00 0.49
C ARG A 14 -5.92 12.32 -0.70
N ARG A 15 -5.49 12.58 -1.95
CA ARG A 15 -5.99 11.86 -3.14
C ARG A 15 -5.31 10.50 -3.31
N THR A 16 -4.00 10.39 -3.08
CA THR A 16 -3.28 9.12 -3.15
C THR A 16 -3.68 8.17 -2.02
N SER A 17 -4.10 8.69 -0.86
CA SER A 17 -4.60 7.86 0.24
C SER A 17 -5.91 7.12 -0.08
N LYS A 18 -6.62 7.48 -1.16
CA LYS A 18 -7.90 6.85 -1.58
C LYS A 18 -7.87 6.35 -3.02
N HIS A 19 -6.70 6.11 -3.60
CA HIS A 19 -6.64 5.58 -4.96
C HIS A 19 -7.20 4.14 -4.98
N PRO A 20 -8.25 3.83 -5.76
CA PRO A 20 -8.87 2.51 -5.73
C PRO A 20 -7.88 1.40 -6.08
N VAL A 21 -7.01 1.64 -7.07
CA VAL A 21 -5.99 0.65 -7.46
C VAL A 21 -4.97 0.41 -6.34
N LYS A 22 -4.62 1.45 -5.55
CA LYS A 22 -3.73 1.28 -4.39
C LYS A 22 -4.35 0.35 -3.36
N LEU A 23 -5.62 0.59 -3.03
CA LEU A 23 -6.37 -0.22 -2.07
C LEU A 23 -6.53 -1.66 -2.57
N THR A 24 -6.83 -1.85 -3.85
CA THR A 24 -6.93 -3.17 -4.47
C THR A 24 -5.59 -3.90 -4.45
N ALA A 25 -4.49 -3.23 -4.80
CA ALA A 25 -3.16 -3.84 -4.81
C ALA A 25 -2.69 -4.22 -3.40
N LEU A 26 -2.94 -3.38 -2.39
CA LEU A 26 -2.66 -3.72 -0.99
C LEU A 26 -3.54 -4.86 -0.47
N ALA A 27 -4.81 -4.91 -0.86
CA ALA A 27 -5.69 -6.03 -0.52
C ALA A 27 -5.22 -7.34 -1.17
N TYR A 28 -4.83 -7.28 -2.45
CA TYR A 28 -4.28 -8.42 -3.16
C TYR A 28 -2.96 -8.90 -2.55
N LEU A 29 -2.06 -7.99 -2.20
CA LEU A 29 -0.83 -8.31 -1.46
C LEU A 29 -1.13 -9.02 -0.14
N ARG A 30 -2.11 -8.53 0.61
CA ARG A 30 -2.54 -9.17 1.87
C ARG A 30 -2.98 -10.61 1.64
N GLU A 31 -3.83 -10.85 0.63
CA GLU A 31 -4.29 -12.21 0.32
C GLU A 31 -3.15 -13.11 -0.17
N ALA A 32 -2.25 -12.60 -1.00
CA ALA A 32 -1.07 -13.36 -1.45
C ALA A 32 -0.17 -13.75 -0.26
N LEU A 33 0.06 -12.84 0.70
CA LEU A 33 0.84 -13.10 1.91
C LEU A 33 0.18 -14.11 2.86
N LEU A 34 -1.15 -14.14 2.92
CA LEU A 34 -1.92 -15.09 3.73
C LEU A 34 -1.96 -16.49 3.11
N ASN A 35 -1.93 -16.57 1.79
CA ASN A 35 -1.92 -17.84 1.05
C ASN A 35 -0.50 -18.30 0.67
N GLU A 36 0.53 -17.62 1.16
CA GLU A 36 1.95 -17.92 0.89
C GLU A 36 2.33 -17.92 -0.61
N VAL A 37 1.61 -17.14 -1.42
CA VAL A 37 1.88 -16.97 -2.86
C VAL A 37 2.84 -15.81 -3.07
N TYR A 38 4.12 -16.04 -2.76
CA TYR A 38 5.14 -14.98 -2.76
C TYR A 38 5.50 -14.44 -4.14
N GLU A 39 5.29 -15.23 -5.19
CA GLU A 39 5.51 -14.85 -6.58
C GLU A 39 4.65 -13.65 -6.99
N GLU A 40 3.44 -13.54 -6.43
CA GLU A 40 2.50 -12.46 -6.72
C GLU A 40 2.75 -11.20 -5.86
N CYS A 41 3.46 -11.34 -4.74
CA CYS A 41 3.71 -10.24 -3.81
C CYS A 41 4.51 -9.10 -4.44
N ALA A 42 5.53 -9.43 -5.24
CA ALA A 42 6.37 -8.41 -5.89
C ALA A 42 5.57 -7.52 -6.84
N PHE A 43 4.71 -8.13 -7.66
CA PHE A 43 3.80 -7.42 -8.56
C PHE A 43 2.82 -6.54 -7.79
N ALA A 44 2.21 -7.08 -6.73
CA ALA A 44 1.26 -6.34 -5.90
C ALA A 44 1.90 -5.11 -5.23
N ILE A 45 3.13 -5.24 -4.74
CA ILE A 45 3.90 -4.14 -4.13
C ILE A 45 4.22 -3.07 -5.16
N GLU A 46 4.68 -3.47 -6.36
CA GLU A 46 5.02 -2.54 -7.43
C GLU A 46 3.81 -1.70 -7.84
N VAL A 47 2.67 -2.35 -8.10
CA VAL A 47 1.40 -1.67 -8.43
C VAL A 47 0.98 -0.76 -7.27
N ALA A 48 1.00 -1.23 -6.03
CA ALA A 48 0.62 -0.40 -4.88
C ALA A 48 1.48 0.87 -4.80
N LYS A 49 2.80 0.75 -5.00
CA LYS A 49 3.75 1.88 -4.98
C LYS A 49 3.53 2.85 -6.14
N GLU A 50 3.25 2.34 -7.35
CA GLU A 50 2.91 3.16 -8.53
C GLU A 50 1.72 4.08 -8.25
N PHE A 51 0.73 3.58 -7.50
CA PHE A 51 -0.48 4.33 -7.11
C PHE A 51 -0.36 5.04 -5.75
N GLY A 52 0.86 5.15 -5.21
CA GLY A 52 1.18 5.99 -4.05
C GLY A 52 1.05 5.31 -2.70
N ALA A 53 1.22 3.99 -2.63
CA ALA A 53 1.44 3.31 -1.35
C ALA A 53 2.78 3.72 -0.74
N GLU A 54 2.75 4.06 0.54
CA GLU A 54 3.97 4.33 1.31
C GLU A 54 4.52 3.01 1.89
N ASP A 55 5.83 2.92 2.15
CA ASP A 55 6.47 1.67 2.59
C ASP A 55 5.88 1.11 3.90
N PHE A 56 5.43 1.99 4.80
CA PHE A 56 4.78 1.55 6.05
C PHE A 56 3.47 0.80 5.80
N GLU A 57 2.73 1.12 4.72
CA GLU A 57 1.49 0.43 4.38
C GLU A 57 1.76 -1.01 3.92
N VAL A 58 2.90 -1.24 3.26
CA VAL A 58 3.38 -2.57 2.87
C VAL A 58 3.91 -3.33 4.08
N GLN A 59 4.73 -2.69 4.92
CA GLN A 59 5.30 -3.33 6.12
C GLN A 59 4.21 -3.78 7.10
N ASN A 60 3.17 -2.97 7.31
CA ASN A 60 2.03 -3.34 8.16
C ASN A 60 1.32 -4.63 7.70
N LEU A 61 1.38 -4.98 6.42
CA LEU A 61 0.82 -6.23 5.90
C LEU A 61 1.73 -7.44 6.17
N LEU A 62 3.04 -7.23 6.28
CA LEU A 62 3.99 -8.28 6.63
C LEU A 62 3.87 -8.68 8.11
N GLU A 63 3.52 -7.71 8.96
CA GLU A 63 3.28 -7.86 10.39
C GLU A 63 1.83 -8.26 10.73
N ASP A 64 0.98 -8.60 9.75
CA ASP A 64 -0.42 -8.97 9.99
C ASP A 64 -0.48 -10.22 10.90
N PRO A 65 -1.11 -10.14 12.09
CA PRO A 65 -1.17 -11.25 13.05
C PRO A 65 -1.96 -12.47 12.56
N ARG A 66 -2.66 -12.35 11.42
CA ARG A 66 -3.31 -13.48 10.73
C ARG A 66 -2.32 -14.32 9.93
N ARG A 67 -1.10 -13.85 9.69
CA ARG A 67 -0.04 -14.68 9.12
C ARG A 67 0.39 -15.70 10.17
N MET A 68 -0.03 -16.94 9.97
CA MET A 68 0.46 -18.08 10.73
C MET A 68 1.51 -18.80 9.87
N PRO A 69 2.81 -18.57 10.06
CA PRO A 69 3.81 -19.42 9.44
C PRO A 69 3.71 -20.82 10.06
N GLU A 70 3.48 -21.84 9.24
CA GLU A 70 3.49 -23.26 9.66
C GLU A 70 4.92 -23.78 9.92
#